data_AF-A0A7J7PX44-F1
#
_entry.id   AF-A0A7J7PX44-F1
#
_cell.length_a   1.000
_cell.length_b   1.000
_cell.length_c   1.000
_cell.angle_alpha   90.00
_cell.angle_beta   90.00
_cell.angle_gamma   90.00
#
_symmetry.space_group_name_H-M   'P 1'
#
loop_
_entity.id
_entity.type
_entity.pdbx_description
1 polymer ?
#
loop_
_entity_poly.entity_id
_entity_poly.type
_entity_poly.pdbx_seq_one_letter_code
_entity_poly.pdbx_strand_id
1 'polypeptide(L)'
;MLSSFACHHLMPLSLLRLRLFLTLLLLPALALYGFITFLMDGPAALLISVMGLKVVPPFDKPWLSESLADFWSRRWNNTTSLTLRALVYDPIVERSLFKQQQQPGKAGRTPLWLRLAGMAATFAVSGVMHEVILFYVSHAGQYHAGYWYTFFQLQAPLVLAEGLLQKWLAASKLRAPRPLGIACTTAVLLTLAKFFWYPPIDTLTDIAPAVVAAINRNVAGALGWLQQLGSGVGLDALLVDLAGLVGPVQLCERVRGLRAASLRLCDKVGVVVRRQHVVVARTIWSL
;
A
#
# COMPACT_ATOMS: atom_id res chain seq x y z
N MET A 1 -54.45 -8.75 14.10
CA MET A 1 -53.06 -9.22 14.23
C MET A 1 -52.46 -9.29 12.83
N LEU A 2 -51.21 -8.82 12.64
CA LEU A 2 -50.41 -8.75 11.39
C LEU A 2 -50.49 -7.44 10.59
N SER A 3 -49.84 -6.39 11.10
CA SER A 3 -49.35 -5.27 10.27
C SER A 3 -48.28 -4.43 11.00
N SER A 4 -47.25 -5.08 11.55
CA SER A 4 -46.11 -4.39 12.17
C SER A 4 -44.77 -5.12 11.93
N PHE A 5 -44.44 -5.40 10.66
CA PHE A 5 -43.20 -6.10 10.29
C PHE A 5 -42.54 -5.55 9.01
N ALA A 6 -42.62 -4.24 8.76
CA ALA A 6 -41.97 -3.60 7.60
C ALA A 6 -41.11 -2.38 7.99
N CYS A 7 -40.44 -2.44 9.14
CA CYS A 7 -39.47 -1.42 9.56
C CYS A 7 -38.15 -2.06 10.01
N HIS A 8 -37.49 -2.80 9.11
CA HIS A 8 -36.13 -3.27 9.35
C HIS A 8 -35.27 -3.06 8.10
N HIS A 9 -34.25 -2.21 8.25
CA HIS A 9 -33.02 -2.13 7.45
C HIS A 9 -32.94 -1.22 6.21
N LEU A 10 -33.61 -0.07 6.19
CA LEU A 10 -33.07 1.05 5.41
C LEU A 10 -31.91 1.69 6.20
N MET A 11 -30.68 1.29 5.88
CA MET A 11 -29.49 1.98 6.39
C MET A 11 -29.61 3.49 6.04
N PRO A 12 -29.42 4.41 7.00
CA PRO A 12 -29.47 5.84 6.72
C PRO A 12 -28.40 6.19 5.68
N LEU A 13 -28.73 7.09 4.76
CA LEU A 13 -27.88 7.45 3.61
C LEU A 13 -26.46 7.84 4.06
N SER A 14 -26.29 8.50 5.21
CA SER A 14 -24.98 8.84 5.78
C SER A 14 -24.10 7.62 6.08
N LEU A 15 -24.66 6.55 6.66
CA LEU A 15 -23.93 5.31 6.93
C LEU A 15 -23.61 4.55 5.65
N LEU A 16 -24.50 4.58 4.65
CA LEU A 16 -24.22 4.00 3.35
C LEU A 16 -23.07 4.74 2.65
N ARG A 17 -23.07 6.07 2.67
CA ARG A 17 -21.98 6.90 2.12
C ARG A 17 -20.64 6.60 2.81
N LEU A 18 -20.64 6.53 4.14
CA LEU A 18 -19.44 6.20 4.93
C LEU A 18 -18.94 4.80 4.61
N ARG A 19 -19.84 3.81 4.56
CA ARG A 19 -19.49 2.42 4.26
C ARG A 19 -18.87 2.29 2.87
N LEU A 20 -19.47 2.92 1.85
CA LEU A 20 -18.94 2.95 0.49
C LEU A 20 -17.56 3.63 0.46
N PHE A 21 -17.42 4.77 1.12
CA PHE A 21 -16.14 5.49 1.21
C PHE A 21 -15.03 4.65 1.83
N LEU A 22 -15.30 3.99 2.96
CA LEU A 22 -14.34 3.10 3.62
C LEU A 22 -13.99 1.89 2.76
N THR A 23 -14.98 1.32 2.06
CA THR A 23 -14.75 0.17 1.17
C THR A 23 -13.83 0.55 0.01
N LEU A 24 -14.03 1.73 -0.58
CA LEU A 24 -13.20 2.26 -1.67
C LEU A 24 -11.77 2.58 -1.24
N LEU A 25 -11.52 2.82 0.04
CA LEU A 25 -10.18 3.03 0.58
C LEU A 25 -9.49 1.74 1.01
N LEU A 26 -10.20 0.87 1.72
CA LEU A 26 -9.63 -0.32 2.35
C LEU A 26 -9.38 -1.45 1.35
N LEU A 27 -10.28 -1.64 0.38
CA LEU A 27 -10.17 -2.77 -0.54
C LEU A 27 -8.91 -2.69 -1.43
N PRO A 28 -8.59 -1.53 -2.05
CA PRO A 28 -7.34 -1.39 -2.81
C PRO A 28 -6.09 -1.57 -1.92
N ALA A 29 -6.14 -1.09 -0.68
CA ALA A 29 -5.03 -1.24 0.26
C ALA A 29 -4.80 -2.69 0.67
N LEU A 30 -5.88 -3.44 0.90
CA LEU A 30 -5.79 -4.87 1.19
C LEU A 30 -5.31 -5.65 -0.04
N ALA A 31 -5.77 -5.29 -1.24
CA ALA A 31 -5.32 -5.92 -2.48
C ALA A 31 -3.81 -5.67 -2.73
N LEU A 32 -3.34 -4.43 -2.54
CA LEU A 32 -1.93 -4.07 -2.63
C LEU A 32 -1.09 -4.83 -1.61
N TYR A 33 -1.53 -4.85 -0.35
CA TYR A 33 -0.86 -5.59 0.71
C TYR A 33 -0.77 -7.08 0.40
N GLY A 34 -1.87 -7.71 0.01
CA GLY A 34 -1.90 -9.13 -0.35
C GLY A 34 -1.00 -9.44 -1.55
N PHE A 35 -1.03 -8.58 -2.58
CA PHE A 35 -0.21 -8.73 -3.78
C PHE A 35 1.29 -8.68 -3.46
N ILE A 36 1.75 -7.65 -2.72
CA ILE A 36 3.17 -7.51 -2.39
C ILE A 36 3.61 -8.59 -1.39
N THR A 37 2.76 -8.95 -0.43
CA THR A 37 3.05 -10.04 0.52
C THR A 37 3.26 -11.34 -0.23
N PHE A 38 2.39 -11.69 -1.18
CA PHE A 38 2.57 -12.87 -2.01
C PHE A 38 3.89 -12.85 -2.81
N LEU A 39 4.21 -11.71 -3.43
CA LEU A 39 5.43 -11.55 -4.23
C LEU A 39 6.72 -11.65 -3.40
N MET A 40 6.71 -11.18 -2.15
CA MET A 40 7.90 -11.17 -1.29
C MET A 40 8.02 -12.44 -0.44
N ASP A 41 6.94 -12.86 0.22
CA ASP A 41 6.95 -13.99 1.15
C ASP A 41 6.95 -15.33 0.42
N GLY A 42 6.36 -15.42 -0.77
CA GLY A 42 6.32 -16.65 -1.57
C GLY A 42 7.73 -17.18 -1.88
N PRO A 43 8.60 -16.39 -2.54
CA PRO A 43 9.99 -16.77 -2.78
C PRO A 43 10.77 -16.98 -1.48
N ALA A 44 10.57 -16.14 -0.47
CA ALA A 44 11.26 -16.26 0.81
C ALA A 44 10.96 -17.61 1.49
N ALA A 45 9.70 -18.04 1.53
CA ALA A 45 9.31 -19.33 2.10
C ALA A 45 9.98 -20.52 1.37
N LEU A 46 10.10 -20.43 0.04
CA LEU A 46 10.76 -21.43 -0.79
C LEU A 46 12.28 -21.49 -0.53
N LEU A 47 12.93 -20.34 -0.40
CA LEU A 47 14.36 -20.27 -0.08
C LEU A 47 14.65 -20.76 1.35
N ILE A 48 13.79 -20.44 2.31
CA ILE A 48 13.90 -20.92 3.71
C ILE A 48 13.75 -22.45 3.75
N SER A 49 12.78 -23.01 3.04
CA SER A 49 12.53 -24.47 3.06
C SER A 49 13.66 -25.26 2.41
N VAL A 50 14.30 -24.72 1.37
CA VAL A 50 15.39 -25.39 0.65
C VAL A 50 16.75 -25.18 1.32
N MET A 51 17.05 -23.97 1.80
CA MET A 51 18.40 -23.60 2.26
C MET A 51 18.52 -23.36 3.77
N GLY A 52 17.42 -23.37 4.52
CA GLY A 52 17.43 -23.11 5.97
C GLY A 52 17.84 -21.69 6.36
N LEU A 53 17.78 -20.73 5.42
CA LEU A 53 18.13 -19.34 5.69
C LEU A 53 17.11 -18.67 6.60
N LYS A 54 17.55 -17.70 7.41
CA LYS A 54 16.66 -16.83 8.19
C LYS A 54 16.44 -15.54 7.42
N VAL A 55 15.22 -15.32 6.95
CA VAL A 55 14.83 -14.10 6.22
C VAL A 55 14.01 -13.19 7.15
N VAL A 56 14.26 -11.88 7.09
CA VAL A 56 13.48 -10.90 7.84
C VAL A 56 12.07 -10.82 7.21
N PRO A 57 10.98 -10.91 8.00
CA PRO A 57 9.64 -10.77 7.47
C PRO A 57 9.44 -9.35 6.90
N PRO A 58 9.03 -9.22 5.62
CA PRO A 58 8.77 -7.93 4.98
C PRO A 58 7.67 -7.13 5.67
N PHE A 59 6.65 -7.77 6.26
CA PHE A 59 5.53 -7.11 6.91
C PHE A 59 5.30 -7.63 8.33
N ASP A 60 4.99 -6.74 9.27
CA ASP A 60 4.56 -7.08 10.64
C ASP A 60 3.29 -6.31 11.03
N LYS A 61 2.14 -6.92 10.73
CA LYS A 61 0.80 -6.43 11.12
C LYS A 61 0.65 -4.90 10.92
N PRO A 62 0.78 -4.38 9.68
CA PRO A 62 0.80 -2.95 9.40
C PRO A 62 -0.47 -2.20 9.86
N TRP A 63 -1.61 -2.87 9.96
CA TRP A 63 -2.85 -2.31 10.49
C TRP A 63 -2.85 -2.05 12.00
N LEU A 64 -1.84 -2.50 12.74
CA LEU A 64 -1.66 -2.21 14.18
C LEU A 64 -0.69 -1.05 14.43
N SER A 65 -0.32 -0.29 13.39
CA SER A 65 0.60 0.84 13.53
C SER A 65 -0.06 1.97 14.31
N GLU A 66 0.49 2.30 15.48
CA GLU A 66 -0.02 3.41 16.32
C GLU A 66 0.50 4.78 15.88
N SER A 67 1.50 4.79 15.00
CA SER A 67 2.14 5.99 14.50
C SER A 67 2.69 5.76 13.08
N LEU A 68 2.88 6.83 12.30
CA LEU A 68 3.53 6.76 10.99
C LEU A 68 4.98 6.27 11.13
N ALA A 69 5.67 6.70 12.18
CA ALA A 69 7.02 6.20 12.48
C ALA A 69 7.01 4.67 12.69
N ASP A 70 6.02 4.14 13.42
CA ASP A 70 5.86 2.71 13.64
C ASP A 70 5.59 1.94 12.34
N PHE A 71 4.68 2.46 11.52
CA PHE A 71 4.34 1.89 10.22
C PHE A 71 5.59 1.73 9.33
N TRP A 72 6.31 2.81 9.09
CA TRP A 72 7.43 2.83 8.14
C TRP A 72 8.70 2.13 8.64
N SER A 73 8.95 2.13 9.95
CA SER A 73 10.22 1.59 10.49
C SER A 73 10.15 0.13 10.91
N ARG A 74 8.97 -0.42 11.21
CA ARG A 74 8.85 -1.75 11.82
C ARG A 74 7.80 -2.67 11.22
N ARG A 75 6.82 -2.15 10.47
CA ARG A 75 5.62 -2.92 10.10
C ARG A 75 5.38 -3.02 8.61
N TRP A 76 5.87 -2.06 7.83
CA TRP A 76 5.69 -2.01 6.39
C TRP A 76 7.02 -2.10 5.65
N ASN A 77 7.18 -3.15 4.85
CA ASN A 77 8.34 -3.40 4.00
C ASN A 77 9.69 -3.30 4.75
N ASN A 78 9.83 -4.06 5.83
CA ASN A 78 10.97 -4.05 6.73
C ASN A 78 12.31 -4.31 6.03
N THR A 79 12.32 -5.18 5.02
CA THR A 79 13.52 -5.45 4.21
C THR A 79 14.00 -4.17 3.52
N THR A 80 13.11 -3.43 2.89
CA THR A 80 13.44 -2.14 2.26
C THR A 80 13.81 -1.09 3.31
N SER A 81 13.08 -1.00 4.42
CA SER A 81 13.39 -0.04 5.49
C SER A 81 14.77 -0.27 6.11
N LEU A 82 15.17 -1.53 6.34
CA LEU A 82 16.52 -1.88 6.81
C LEU A 82 17.59 -1.56 5.76
N THR A 83 17.29 -1.83 4.49
CA THR A 83 18.20 -1.55 3.38
C THR A 83 18.45 -0.04 3.23
N LEU A 84 17.39 0.76 3.17
CA LEU A 84 17.50 2.22 3.10
C LEU A 84 18.13 2.81 4.35
N ARG A 85 17.90 2.21 5.52
CA ARG A 85 18.58 2.61 6.74
C ARG A 85 20.09 2.45 6.61
N ALA A 86 20.56 1.27 6.21
CA ALA A 86 21.98 0.98 6.07
C ALA A 86 22.65 1.78 4.94
N LEU A 87 21.94 2.01 3.83
CA LEU A 87 22.51 2.66 2.63
C LEU A 87 22.36 4.18 2.60
N VAL A 88 21.37 4.73 3.29
CA VAL A 88 21.03 6.17 3.22
C VAL A 88 21.04 6.82 4.60
N TYR A 89 20.26 6.29 5.54
CA TYR A 89 20.07 6.94 6.84
C TYR A 89 21.35 6.96 7.69
N ASP A 90 21.91 5.77 7.96
CA ASP A 90 23.08 5.62 8.83
C ASP A 90 24.29 6.38 8.26
N PRO A 91 24.62 6.32 6.95
CA PRO A 91 25.73 7.09 6.39
C PRO A 91 25.61 8.62 6.53
N ILE A 92 24.39 9.16 6.44
CA ILE A 92 24.12 10.59 6.63
C ILE A 92 24.24 10.97 8.12
N VAL A 93 23.67 10.15 8.99
CA VAL A 93 23.62 10.37 10.44
C VAL A 93 24.99 10.23 11.10
N GLU A 94 25.77 9.24 10.69
CA GLU A 94 27.10 8.94 11.20
C GLU A 94 28.19 9.80 10.56
N ARG A 95 27.82 10.60 9.55
CA ARG A 95 28.73 11.40 8.71
C ARG A 95 29.80 10.53 8.03
N SER A 96 29.54 9.24 7.80
CA SER A 96 30.51 8.34 7.16
C SER A 96 30.71 8.68 5.67
N LEU A 97 29.72 9.34 5.05
CA LEU A 97 29.86 9.97 3.72
C LEU A 97 30.89 11.13 3.73
N PHE A 98 31.11 11.75 4.88
CA PHE A 98 32.10 12.79 5.12
C PHE A 98 33.25 12.26 5.97
N LYS A 99 33.82 11.10 5.61
CA LYS A 99 35.10 10.52 6.09
C LYS A 99 35.68 11.19 7.35
N GLN A 100 34.99 11.12 8.48
CA GLN A 100 35.50 11.61 9.76
C GLN A 100 35.70 10.39 10.64
N GLN A 101 36.94 9.94 10.67
CA GLN A 101 37.45 8.87 11.52
C GLN A 101 36.89 9.06 12.93
N GLN A 102 35.90 8.24 13.28
CA GLN A 102 35.29 8.26 14.60
C GLN A 102 36.36 7.83 15.60
N GLN A 103 36.76 8.73 16.48
CA GLN A 103 37.58 8.36 17.64
C GLN A 103 36.73 7.47 18.55
N PRO A 104 37.19 6.26 18.90
CA PRO A 104 36.47 5.38 19.79
C PRO A 104 36.36 6.07 21.16
N GLY A 105 35.14 6.34 21.62
CA GLY A 105 34.87 6.84 22.98
C GLY A 105 34.08 8.15 23.12
N LYS A 106 33.73 8.85 22.03
CA LYS A 106 32.83 10.02 22.10
C LYS A 106 31.64 9.88 21.15
N ALA A 107 30.69 9.02 21.51
CA ALA A 107 29.38 9.01 20.89
C ALA A 107 28.59 10.26 21.31
N GLY A 108 28.92 11.41 20.71
CA GLY A 108 28.09 12.61 20.82
C GLY A 108 26.70 12.32 20.29
N ARG A 109 25.65 12.81 20.96
CA ARG A 109 24.26 12.70 20.47
C ARG A 109 24.19 13.25 19.05
N THR A 110 23.72 12.46 18.10
CA THR A 110 23.49 12.93 16.73
C THR A 110 22.57 14.16 16.77
N PRO A 111 22.98 15.31 16.20
CA PRO A 111 22.14 16.49 16.18
C PRO A 111 20.83 16.22 15.43
N LEU A 112 19.74 16.84 15.90
CA LEU A 112 18.39 16.61 15.37
C LEU A 112 18.31 16.84 13.86
N TRP A 113 18.96 17.89 13.35
CA TRP A 113 18.94 18.21 11.93
C TRP A 113 19.52 17.10 11.04
N LEU A 114 20.54 16.36 11.50
CA LEU A 114 21.09 15.21 10.75
C LEU A 114 20.12 14.05 10.71
N ARG A 115 19.40 13.80 11.81
CA ARG A 115 18.37 12.76 11.86
C ARG A 115 17.20 13.11 10.93
N LEU A 116 16.83 14.39 10.87
CA LEU A 116 15.79 14.89 9.95
C LEU A 116 16.26 14.82 8.49
N ALA A 117 17.50 15.21 8.21
CA ALA A 117 18.10 15.11 6.88
C ALA A 117 18.18 13.65 6.41
N GLY A 118 18.64 12.73 7.26
CA GLY A 118 18.68 11.29 6.96
C GLY A 118 17.30 10.72 6.69
N MET A 119 16.29 11.10 7.48
CA MET A 119 14.90 10.67 7.25
C MET A 119 14.34 11.23 5.94
N ALA A 120 14.52 12.52 5.67
CA ALA A 120 14.08 13.15 4.44
C ALA A 120 14.76 12.52 3.21
N ALA A 121 16.06 12.30 3.26
CA ALA A 121 16.82 11.63 2.20
C ALA A 121 16.35 10.19 1.98
N THR A 122 16.08 9.44 3.06
CA THR A 122 15.56 8.08 2.97
C THR A 122 14.21 8.04 2.24
N PHE A 123 13.29 8.93 2.58
CA PHE A 123 12.00 9.03 1.88
C PHE A 123 12.15 9.52 0.44
N ALA A 124 13.05 10.47 0.18
CA ALA A 124 13.31 10.95 -1.18
C ALA A 124 13.86 9.83 -2.08
N VAL A 125 14.87 9.08 -1.60
CA VAL A 125 15.44 7.94 -2.31
C VAL A 125 14.37 6.87 -2.55
N SER A 126 13.56 6.54 -1.55
CA SER A 126 12.42 5.63 -1.72
C SER A 126 11.45 6.15 -2.78
N GLY A 127 11.11 7.44 -2.77
CA GLY A 127 10.24 8.07 -3.76
C GLY A 127 10.78 7.99 -5.18
N VAL A 128 12.08 8.25 -5.37
CA VAL A 128 12.73 8.12 -6.68
C VAL A 128 12.71 6.67 -7.17
N MET A 129 13.03 5.71 -6.31
CA MET A 129 12.94 4.28 -6.68
C MET A 129 11.52 3.91 -7.15
N HIS A 130 10.52 4.44 -6.46
CA HIS A 130 9.12 4.23 -6.83
C HIS A 130 8.79 4.89 -8.17
N GLU A 131 9.19 6.13 -8.44
CA GLU A 131 9.00 6.74 -9.77
C GLU A 131 9.66 5.92 -10.90
N VAL A 132 10.86 5.38 -10.64
CA VAL A 132 11.53 4.48 -11.59
C VAL A 132 10.71 3.20 -11.82
N ILE A 133 10.20 2.59 -10.75
CA ILE A 133 9.30 1.43 -10.88
C ILE A 133 8.07 1.81 -11.70
N LEU A 134 7.43 2.94 -11.39
CA LEU A 134 6.25 3.43 -12.10
C LEU A 134 6.54 3.62 -13.58
N PHE A 135 7.70 4.19 -13.93
CA PHE A 135 8.14 4.34 -15.31
C PHE A 135 8.26 2.99 -16.04
N TYR A 136 8.86 1.99 -15.41
CA TYR A 136 9.03 0.66 -16.00
C TYR A 136 7.74 -0.15 -16.13
N VAL A 137 6.81 0.00 -15.19
CA VAL A 137 5.54 -0.75 -15.25
C VAL A 137 4.47 -0.06 -16.11
N SER A 138 4.64 1.24 -16.39
CA SER A 138 3.73 1.99 -17.25
C SER A 138 4.03 1.72 -18.72
N HIS A 139 2.99 1.53 -19.54
CA HIS A 139 3.16 1.46 -20.99
C HIS A 139 3.61 2.81 -21.56
N ALA A 140 4.18 2.76 -22.77
CA ALA A 140 4.69 3.94 -23.46
C ALA A 140 3.64 5.06 -23.52
N GLY A 141 4.03 6.26 -23.09
CA GLY A 141 3.17 7.45 -23.09
C GLY A 141 2.17 7.56 -21.94
N GLN A 142 2.11 6.59 -21.03
CA GLN A 142 1.22 6.62 -19.85
C GLN A 142 1.93 6.94 -18.54
N TYR A 143 3.24 7.22 -18.57
CA TYR A 143 3.98 7.58 -17.37
C TYR A 143 3.57 8.97 -16.86
N HIS A 144 3.15 9.03 -15.59
CA HIS A 144 2.79 10.27 -14.90
C HIS A 144 3.70 10.47 -13.70
N ALA A 145 4.73 11.32 -13.89
CA ALA A 145 5.72 11.59 -12.88
C ALA A 145 5.16 12.32 -11.65
N GLY A 146 5.81 12.10 -10.51
CA GLY A 146 5.70 12.92 -9.30
C GLY A 146 4.65 12.46 -8.31
N TYR A 147 3.70 11.60 -8.71
CA TYR A 147 2.66 11.10 -7.82
C TYR A 147 3.25 10.28 -6.66
N TRP A 148 4.07 9.28 -6.96
CA TRP A 148 4.67 8.43 -5.93
C TRP A 148 5.78 9.16 -5.19
N TYR A 149 6.56 10.01 -5.86
CA TYR A 149 7.54 10.86 -5.20
C TYR A 149 6.89 11.78 -4.15
N THR A 150 5.80 12.46 -4.49
CA THR A 150 5.06 13.29 -3.53
C THR A 150 4.50 12.46 -2.37
N PHE A 151 3.99 11.25 -2.64
CA PHE A 151 3.52 10.36 -1.57
C PHE A 151 4.60 10.11 -0.50
N PHE A 152 5.84 9.82 -0.92
CA PHE A 152 6.95 9.58 0.01
C PHE A 152 7.49 10.87 0.64
N GLN A 153 7.58 11.96 -0.13
CA GLN A 153 8.11 13.23 0.36
C GLN A 153 7.26 13.82 1.49
N LEU A 154 5.94 13.57 1.48
CA LEU A 154 5.02 13.97 2.54
C LEU A 154 5.19 13.17 3.84
N GLN A 155 5.82 11.99 3.81
CA GLN A 155 5.95 11.16 5.02
C GLN A 155 6.88 11.78 6.06
N ALA A 156 8.03 12.33 5.65
CA ALA A 156 9.00 12.94 6.55
C ALA A 156 8.41 14.08 7.41
N PRO A 157 7.74 15.11 6.84
CA PRO A 157 7.12 16.16 7.65
C PRO A 157 5.96 15.64 8.51
N LEU A 158 5.20 14.64 8.04
CA LEU A 158 4.11 14.05 8.83
C LEU A 158 4.62 13.25 10.03
N VAL A 159 5.67 12.45 9.86
CA VAL A 159 6.35 11.75 10.96
C VAL A 159 6.92 12.74 11.97
N LEU A 160 7.51 13.85 11.50
CA LEU A 160 7.99 14.92 12.39
C LEU A 160 6.84 15.57 13.16
N ALA A 161 5.76 15.96 12.47
CA ALA A 161 4.60 16.60 13.07
C ALA A 161 3.93 15.69 14.11
N GLU A 162 3.77 14.40 13.79
CA GLU A 162 3.27 13.38 14.72
C GLU A 162 4.17 13.26 15.97
N GLY A 163 5.49 13.23 15.78
CA GLY A 163 6.43 13.19 16.90
C GLY A 163 6.39 14.44 17.78
N LEU A 164 6.18 15.63 17.20
CA LEU A 164 6.00 16.88 17.95
C LEU A 164 4.68 16.89 18.71
N LEU A 165 3.59 16.44 18.07
CA LEU A 165 2.28 16.32 18.71
C LEU A 165 2.32 15.35 19.90
N GLN A 166 2.97 14.19 19.75
CA GLN A 166 3.14 13.22 20.84
C GLN A 166 3.93 13.81 22.01
N LYS A 167 5.00 14.58 21.74
CA LYS A 167 5.76 15.29 22.78
C LYS A 167 4.92 16.34 23.50
N TRP A 168 4.13 17.10 22.75
CA TRP A 168 3.22 18.10 23.31
C TRP A 168 2.16 17.46 24.20
N LEU A 169 1.50 16.39 23.73
CA LEU A 169 0.52 15.62 24.52
C LEU A 169 1.14 15.08 25.82
N ALA A 170 2.36 14.52 25.73
CA ALA A 170 3.09 14.04 26.90
C ALA A 170 3.41 15.17 27.90
N ALA A 171 3.82 16.35 27.42
CA ALA A 171 4.05 17.53 28.26
C ALA A 171 2.76 18.01 28.95
N SER A 172 1.62 17.87 28.29
CA SER A 172 0.28 18.14 28.85
C SER A 172 -0.29 17.01 29.71
N LYS A 173 0.47 15.94 29.97
CA LYS A 173 0.03 14.73 30.68
C LYS A 173 -1.19 14.02 30.05
N LEU A 174 -1.46 14.30 28.78
CA LEU A 174 -2.49 13.64 27.99
C LEU A 174 -1.89 12.41 27.31
N ARG A 175 -2.55 11.26 27.41
CA ARG A 175 -2.19 10.05 26.68
C ARG A 175 -3.28 9.74 25.68
N ALA A 176 -2.93 9.74 24.40
CA ALA A 176 -3.85 9.26 23.37
C ALA A 176 -4.07 7.75 23.55
N PRO A 177 -5.32 7.26 23.53
CA PRO A 177 -5.58 5.83 23.59
C PRO A 177 -5.06 5.16 22.31
N ARG A 178 -4.47 3.96 22.44
CA ARG A 178 -3.85 3.22 21.32
C ARG A 178 -4.77 3.06 20.09
N PRO A 179 -6.07 2.73 20.24
CA PRO A 179 -6.97 2.61 19.08
C PRO A 179 -7.11 3.92 18.30
N LEU A 180 -7.02 5.08 18.97
CA LEU A 180 -7.08 6.37 18.30
C LEU A 180 -5.84 6.60 17.44
N GLY A 181 -4.64 6.25 17.95
CA GLY A 181 -3.40 6.30 17.16
C GLY A 181 -3.50 5.44 15.91
N ILE A 182 -3.93 4.18 16.06
CA ILE A 182 -4.13 3.25 14.94
C ILE A 182 -5.11 3.81 13.91
N ALA A 183 -6.26 4.30 14.35
CA ALA A 183 -7.27 4.89 13.46
C ALA A 183 -6.73 6.12 12.72
N CYS A 184 -6.01 7.02 13.42
CA CYS A 184 -5.42 8.22 12.83
C CYS A 184 -4.32 7.86 11.81
N THR A 185 -3.36 7.01 12.16
CA THR A 185 -2.29 6.56 11.26
C THR A 185 -2.86 5.88 10.02
N THR A 186 -3.83 4.97 10.20
CA THR A 186 -4.51 4.30 9.10
C THR A 186 -5.24 5.30 8.20
N ALA A 187 -5.99 6.24 8.78
CA ALA A 187 -6.71 7.26 8.02
C ALA A 187 -5.76 8.14 7.20
N VAL A 188 -4.63 8.58 7.78
CA VAL A 188 -3.62 9.38 7.07
C VAL A 188 -3.03 8.59 5.91
N LEU A 189 -2.57 7.35 6.15
CA LEU A 189 -1.96 6.50 5.11
C LEU A 189 -2.93 6.23 3.95
N LEU A 190 -4.18 5.83 4.25
CA LEU A 190 -5.19 5.57 3.23
C LEU A 190 -5.56 6.83 2.46
N THR A 191 -5.62 7.98 3.13
CA THR A 191 -5.91 9.26 2.48
C THR A 191 -4.77 9.66 1.53
N LEU A 192 -3.52 9.60 1.97
CA LEU A 192 -2.37 9.87 1.11
C LEU A 192 -2.31 8.89 -0.06
N ALA A 193 -2.56 7.61 0.18
CA ALA A 193 -2.56 6.59 -0.87
C ALA A 193 -3.66 6.86 -1.91
N LYS A 194 -4.86 7.26 -1.48
CA LYS A 194 -5.96 7.66 -2.38
C LYS A 194 -5.55 8.77 -3.35
N PHE A 195 -4.82 9.77 -2.87
CA PHE A 195 -4.49 10.95 -3.68
C PHE A 195 -3.20 10.80 -4.48
N PHE A 196 -2.21 10.07 -3.98
CA PHE A 196 -0.87 10.06 -4.56
C PHE A 196 -0.41 8.68 -5.00
N TRP A 197 -0.95 7.59 -4.43
CA TRP A 197 -0.52 6.23 -4.79
C TRP A 197 -1.39 5.60 -5.88
N TYR A 198 -2.71 5.59 -5.68
CA TYR A 198 -3.65 4.90 -6.56
C TYR A 198 -3.94 5.57 -7.90
N PRO A 199 -3.94 6.92 -8.07
CA PRO A 199 -4.33 7.50 -9.35
C PRO A 199 -3.49 7.03 -10.54
N PRO A 200 -2.14 6.92 -10.44
CA PRO A 200 -1.32 6.28 -11.46
C PRO A 200 -1.78 4.85 -11.77
N ILE A 201 -2.02 4.03 -10.76
CA ILE A 201 -2.36 2.59 -10.91
C ILE A 201 -3.76 2.37 -11.51
N ASP A 202 -4.75 3.14 -11.05
CA ASP A 202 -6.17 2.85 -11.28
C ASP A 202 -6.79 3.64 -12.43
N THR A 203 -6.35 4.89 -12.63
CA THR A 203 -7.08 5.86 -13.46
C THR A 203 -6.26 6.48 -14.57
N LEU A 204 -4.94 6.58 -14.39
CA LEU A 204 -4.05 7.27 -15.32
C LEU A 204 -3.26 6.31 -16.20
N THR A 205 -3.10 5.06 -15.78
CA THR A 205 -2.43 4.00 -16.54
C THR A 205 -3.33 2.78 -16.71
N ASP A 206 -2.90 1.87 -17.56
CA ASP A 206 -3.44 0.54 -17.75
C ASP A 206 -2.71 -0.54 -16.92
N ILE A 207 -1.95 -0.16 -15.90
CA ILE A 207 -1.20 -1.11 -15.05
C ILE A 207 -2.15 -2.15 -14.44
N ALA A 208 -3.25 -1.71 -13.81
CA ALA A 208 -4.20 -2.62 -13.18
C ALA A 208 -4.80 -3.65 -14.17
N PRO A 209 -5.38 -3.26 -15.33
CA PRO A 209 -5.88 -4.24 -16.30
C PRO A 209 -4.76 -5.09 -16.92
N ALA A 210 -3.56 -4.55 -17.12
CA ALA A 210 -2.42 -5.30 -17.66
C ALA A 210 -1.96 -6.41 -16.69
N VAL A 211 -1.86 -6.11 -15.39
CA VAL A 211 -1.53 -7.09 -14.35
C VAL A 211 -2.59 -8.18 -14.26
N VAL A 212 -3.87 -7.83 -14.26
CA VAL A 212 -4.97 -8.82 -14.25
C VAL A 212 -4.92 -9.71 -15.49
N ALA A 213 -4.67 -9.12 -16.67
CA ALA A 213 -4.53 -9.89 -17.90
C ALA A 213 -3.32 -10.83 -17.85
N ALA A 214 -2.19 -10.38 -17.30
CA ALA A 214 -1.00 -11.21 -17.13
C ALA A 214 -1.24 -12.38 -16.16
N ILE A 215 -1.88 -12.13 -15.01
CA ILE A 215 -2.26 -13.18 -14.05
C ILE A 215 -3.17 -14.20 -14.73
N ASN A 216 -4.22 -13.75 -15.43
CA ASN A 216 -5.15 -14.64 -16.11
C ASN A 216 -4.45 -15.51 -17.18
N ARG A 217 -3.52 -14.93 -17.95
CA ARG A 217 -2.73 -15.70 -18.94
C ARG A 217 -1.85 -16.76 -18.26
N ASN A 218 -1.16 -16.40 -17.18
CA ASN A 218 -0.26 -17.30 -16.47
C ASN A 218 -1.04 -18.45 -15.80
N VAL A 219 -2.20 -18.15 -15.19
CA VAL A 219 -3.09 -19.15 -14.60
C VAL A 219 -3.63 -20.09 -15.67
N ALA A 220 -4.11 -19.57 -16.79
CA ALA A 220 -4.59 -20.40 -17.90
C ALA A 220 -3.48 -21.31 -18.46
N GLY A 221 -2.26 -20.79 -18.58
CA GLY A 221 -1.09 -21.59 -18.99
C GLY A 221 -0.75 -22.70 -18.00
N ALA A 222 -0.73 -22.38 -16.70
CA ALA A 222 -0.47 -23.37 -15.64
C ALA A 222 -1.55 -24.46 -15.58
N LEU A 223 -2.82 -24.08 -15.69
CA LEU A 223 -3.94 -25.02 -15.75
C LEU A 223 -3.85 -25.92 -16.99
N GLY A 224 -3.51 -25.35 -18.17
CA GLY A 224 -3.31 -26.14 -19.38
C GLY A 224 -2.16 -27.14 -19.26
N TRP A 225 -1.04 -26.74 -18.63
CA TRP A 225 0.06 -27.65 -18.35
C TRP A 225 -0.32 -28.76 -17.36
N LEU A 226 -1.06 -28.44 -16.30
CA LEU A 226 -1.58 -29.42 -15.35
C LEU A 226 -2.57 -30.39 -16.01
N GLN A 227 -3.43 -29.90 -16.90
CA GLN A 227 -4.34 -30.74 -17.68
C GLN A 227 -3.60 -31.70 -18.62
N GLN A 228 -2.51 -31.24 -19.26
CA GLN A 228 -1.65 -32.11 -20.08
C GLN A 228 -0.92 -33.18 -19.25
N LEU A 229 -0.55 -32.87 -18.00
CA LEU A 229 0.02 -33.87 -17.10
C LEU A 229 -1.06 -34.84 -16.57
N GLY A 230 -2.25 -34.33 -16.25
CA GLY A 230 -3.36 -35.12 -15.73
C GLY A 230 -3.94 -36.11 -16.71
N SER A 231 -4.00 -35.76 -18.00
CA SER A 231 -4.43 -36.67 -19.08
C SER A 231 -3.45 -37.81 -19.33
N GLY A 232 -2.20 -37.68 -18.85
CA GLY A 232 -1.23 -38.78 -18.81
C GLY A 232 -1.40 -39.73 -17.61
N VAL A 233 -2.20 -39.37 -16.60
CA VAL A 233 -2.33 -40.11 -15.31
C VAL A 233 -3.81 -40.44 -14.96
N GLY A 234 -4.79 -40.02 -15.77
CA GLY A 234 -6.21 -40.35 -15.60
C GLY A 234 -6.93 -39.56 -14.50
N LEU A 235 -6.47 -38.33 -14.21
CA LEU A 235 -7.05 -37.45 -13.16
C LEU A 235 -7.99 -36.37 -13.72
N ASP A 236 -8.54 -36.61 -14.91
CA ASP A 236 -9.27 -35.63 -15.72
C ASP A 236 -10.46 -35.00 -14.98
N ALA A 237 -11.18 -35.80 -14.19
CA ALA A 237 -12.34 -35.34 -13.41
C ALA A 237 -11.96 -34.36 -12.28
N LEU A 238 -10.80 -34.55 -11.64
CA LEU A 238 -10.36 -33.76 -10.49
C LEU A 238 -9.76 -32.41 -10.91
N LEU A 239 -9.15 -32.37 -12.10
CA LEU A 239 -8.60 -31.15 -12.71
C LEU A 239 -9.69 -30.26 -13.34
N VAL A 240 -10.79 -30.84 -13.83
CA VAL A 240 -11.95 -30.08 -14.31
C VAL A 240 -12.65 -29.34 -13.16
N ASP A 241 -12.78 -29.96 -11.99
CA ASP A 241 -13.34 -29.31 -10.79
C ASP A 241 -12.45 -28.16 -10.27
N LEU A 242 -11.12 -28.34 -10.27
CA LEU A 242 -10.17 -27.27 -9.93
C LEU A 242 -10.18 -26.14 -10.96
N ALA A 243 -10.26 -26.45 -12.25
CA ALA A 243 -10.38 -25.45 -13.31
C ALA A 243 -11.73 -24.70 -13.27
N GLY A 244 -12.81 -25.34 -12.78
CA GLY A 244 -14.09 -24.70 -12.49
C GLY A 244 -14.03 -23.73 -11.30
N LEU A 245 -13.25 -24.06 -10.27
CA LEU A 245 -12.97 -23.18 -9.12
C LEU A 245 -12.03 -22.01 -9.47
N VAL A 246 -11.13 -22.18 -10.42
CA VAL A 246 -10.10 -21.21 -10.85
C VAL A 246 -10.42 -20.57 -12.22
N GLY A 247 -11.63 -20.80 -12.74
CA GLY A 247 -12.09 -20.27 -14.03
C GLY A 247 -11.88 -18.75 -14.15
N PRO A 248 -11.72 -18.21 -15.39
CA PRO A 248 -11.21 -16.87 -15.66
C PRO A 248 -11.90 -15.91 -14.73
N VAL A 249 -11.12 -15.33 -13.80
CA VAL A 249 -11.58 -14.56 -12.64
C VAL A 249 -12.80 -13.72 -12.98
N GLN A 250 -14.00 -14.31 -12.87
CA GLN A 250 -15.29 -13.60 -13.01
C GLN A 250 -15.43 -12.60 -11.87
N LEU A 251 -14.54 -12.68 -10.86
CA LEU A 251 -14.29 -11.65 -9.89
C LEU A 251 -13.95 -10.31 -10.55
N CYS A 252 -13.30 -10.24 -11.71
CA CYS A 252 -13.00 -8.95 -12.35
C CYS A 252 -14.27 -8.28 -12.89
N GLU A 253 -15.19 -9.03 -13.50
CA GLU A 253 -16.50 -8.51 -13.91
C GLU A 253 -17.44 -8.28 -12.74
N ARG A 254 -17.43 -9.14 -11.71
CA ARG A 254 -18.17 -8.90 -10.45
C ARG A 254 -17.63 -7.69 -9.69
N VAL A 255 -16.32 -7.49 -9.62
CA VAL A 255 -15.69 -6.34 -8.94
C VAL A 255 -15.84 -5.07 -9.77
N ARG A 256 -15.73 -5.12 -11.11
CA ARG A 256 -16.11 -4.00 -11.99
C ARG A 256 -17.59 -3.70 -11.88
N GLY A 257 -18.45 -4.72 -11.82
CA GLY A 257 -19.89 -4.62 -11.62
C GLY A 257 -20.23 -4.01 -10.26
N LEU A 258 -19.55 -4.42 -9.19
CA LEU A 258 -19.69 -3.89 -7.84
C LEU A 258 -19.13 -2.47 -7.72
N ARG A 259 -18.01 -2.15 -8.39
CA ARG A 259 -17.43 -0.80 -8.45
C ARG A 259 -18.33 0.12 -9.28
N ALA A 260 -18.84 -0.34 -10.42
CA ALA A 260 -19.76 0.43 -11.27
C ALA A 260 -21.14 0.56 -10.61
N ALA A 261 -21.62 -0.45 -9.88
CA ALA A 261 -22.83 -0.37 -9.07
C ALA A 261 -22.62 0.57 -7.88
N SER A 262 -21.48 0.50 -7.20
CA SER A 262 -21.08 1.42 -6.13
C SER A 262 -20.98 2.86 -6.63
N LEU A 263 -20.37 3.10 -7.79
CA LEU A 263 -20.27 4.43 -8.39
C LEU A 263 -21.64 4.96 -8.83
N ARG A 264 -22.48 4.12 -9.45
CA ARG A 264 -23.87 4.48 -9.78
C ARG A 264 -24.73 4.75 -8.54
N LEU A 265 -24.46 4.02 -7.44
CA LEU A 265 -25.12 4.25 -6.16
C LEU A 265 -24.61 5.55 -5.51
N CYS A 266 -23.31 5.86 -5.63
CA CYS A 266 -22.74 7.14 -5.21
C CYS A 266 -23.37 8.31 -5.96
N ASP A 267 -23.53 8.22 -7.29
CA ASP A 267 -24.18 9.25 -8.11
C ASP A 267 -25.65 9.45 -7.72
N LYS A 268 -26.42 8.36 -7.53
CA LYS A 268 -27.82 8.42 -7.08
C LYS A 268 -27.99 8.98 -5.67
N VAL A 269 -27.04 8.69 -4.78
CA VAL A 269 -27.07 9.15 -3.38
C VAL A 269 -26.44 10.54 -3.24
N GLY A 270 -26.04 11.22 -4.32
CA GLY A 270 -25.46 12.57 -4.27
C GLY A 270 -24.06 12.62 -3.66
N VAL A 271 -23.36 11.48 -3.58
CA VAL A 271 -21.91 11.46 -3.34
C VAL A 271 -21.27 11.76 -4.69
N VAL A 272 -21.05 13.04 -4.93
CA VAL A 272 -20.34 13.50 -6.11
C VAL A 272 -18.89 13.01 -6.03
N VAL A 273 -18.61 11.83 -6.60
CA VAL A 273 -17.25 11.41 -6.97
C VAL A 273 -16.91 12.17 -8.25
N ARG A 274 -16.79 13.50 -8.15
CA ARG A 274 -16.38 14.32 -9.28
C ARG A 274 -15.00 13.84 -9.71
N ARG A 275 -14.81 13.60 -11.01
CA ARG A 275 -13.50 13.51 -11.68
C ARG A 275 -12.76 14.87 -11.60
N GLN A 276 -12.64 15.46 -10.42
CA GLN A 276 -11.86 16.66 -10.14
C GLN A 276 -10.56 16.26 -9.43
N HIS A 277 -9.80 15.35 -10.04
CA HIS A 277 -8.52 14.90 -9.48
C HIS A 277 -7.30 15.35 -10.31
N VAL A 278 -7.54 16.11 -11.40
CA VAL A 278 -6.46 16.59 -12.28
C VAL A 278 -5.85 17.92 -11.82
N VAL A 279 -6.58 18.74 -11.05
CA VAL A 279 -6.14 20.12 -10.78
C VAL A 279 -5.06 20.19 -9.69
N VAL A 280 -5.21 19.49 -8.57
CA VAL A 280 -4.27 19.62 -7.42
C VAL A 280 -2.87 19.11 -7.76
N ALA A 281 -2.76 18.00 -8.49
CA ALA A 281 -1.46 17.45 -8.89
C ALA A 281 -0.77 18.30 -9.98
N ARG A 282 -1.53 18.88 -10.93
CA ARG A 282 -0.96 19.80 -11.93
C ARG A 282 -0.45 21.09 -11.30
N THR A 283 -1.16 21.68 -10.34
CA THR A 283 -0.77 22.96 -9.73
C THR A 283 0.54 22.85 -8.93
N ILE A 284 0.87 21.69 -8.37
CA ILE A 284 2.14 21.47 -7.63
C ILE A 284 3.35 21.40 -8.58
N TRP A 285 3.16 21.02 -9.84
CA TRP A 285 4.23 20.80 -10.82
C TRP A 285 4.16 21.73 -12.04
N SER A 286 3.27 22.73 -12.04
CA SER A 286 3.15 23.77 -13.07
C SER A 286 3.73 25.13 -12.62
N LEU A 287 4.62 25.11 -11.63
CA LEU A 287 5.49 26.20 -11.20
C LEU A 287 6.94 25.78 -11.41
#